data_AF-A0A8H7DIT2-F1
#
_entry.id   AF-A0A8H7DIT2-F1
#
_cell.length_a   1.000
_cell.length_b   1.000
_cell.length_c   1.000
_cell.angle_alpha   90.00
_cell.angle_beta   90.00
_cell.angle_gamma   90.00
#
_symmetry.space_group_name_H-M   'P 1'
#
loop_
_entity.id
_entity.type
_entity.pdbx_description
1 polymer ?
#
loop_
_entity_poly.entity_id
_entity_poly.type
_entity_poly.pdbx_seq_one_letter_code
_entity_poly.pdbx_strand_id
1 'polypeptide(L)'
;MDCQFSFGPNLSYVCNANGWACSDEGLPEEMLRTFADNTHPHAMDSPLDVALAMEEGTYLMRWKATNGTNYRDDETLVGSNYARLSEFIRSVTSDGACTTRTTFGPRFSYFSICPTGCSWQNIPRILEDEIQNSMKVRQPICVALGVDESYVALFDDGSITLELYDRYPGVETMINNRGHKGGIAYIALSPFVAGEYYGVYGDGTTAWWLPTSWTKDVTMASQGIQPVPQKTRAQSSSAKHGTNWAEVLELGVKLSELANNLTEIVNPGN
;
A
#
# COMPACT_ATOMS: atom_id res chain seq x y z
N MET A 1 -0.16 -7.79 9.22
CA MET A 1 1.23 -7.47 9.55
C MET A 1 1.24 -5.99 9.82
N ASP A 2 1.59 -5.63 11.04
CA ASP A 2 1.58 -4.25 11.50
C ASP A 2 2.97 -3.70 11.24
N CYS A 3 3.17 -3.21 10.02
CA CYS A 3 4.41 -2.55 9.62
C CYS A 3 4.08 -1.33 8.78
N GLN A 4 4.76 -0.23 9.07
CA GLN A 4 4.68 1.04 8.37
C GLN A 4 6.01 1.77 8.48
N PHE A 5 6.48 2.34 7.38
CA PHE A 5 7.62 3.23 7.33
C PHE A 5 7.18 4.49 6.58
N SER A 6 7.35 5.63 7.23
CA SER A 6 6.96 6.93 6.70
C SER A 6 8.17 7.81 6.58
N PHE A 7 8.50 8.17 5.35
CA PHE A 7 9.48 9.20 5.04
C PHE A 7 8.82 10.57 5.20
N GLY A 8 9.52 11.51 5.82
CA GLY A 8 9.08 12.88 5.95
C GLY A 8 10.13 13.88 5.45
N PRO A 9 9.75 15.17 5.38
CA PRO A 9 10.66 16.23 4.98
C PRO A 9 11.81 16.37 5.97
N ASN A 10 12.87 17.08 5.58
CA ASN A 10 14.02 17.39 6.44
C ASN A 10 14.68 16.16 7.08
N LEU A 11 14.81 15.07 6.31
CA LEU A 11 15.38 13.80 6.77
C LEU A 11 14.66 13.21 8.00
N SER A 12 13.35 13.44 8.11
CA SER A 12 12.54 12.83 9.14
C SER A 12 12.00 11.47 8.71
N TYR A 13 11.80 10.58 9.69
CA TYR A 13 11.14 9.31 9.45
C TYR A 13 10.42 8.80 10.69
N VAL A 14 9.43 7.92 10.48
CA VAL A 14 8.84 7.06 11.50
C VAL A 14 8.79 5.64 10.98
N CYS A 15 9.32 4.70 11.74
CA CYS A 15 9.31 3.27 11.47
C CYS A 15 8.51 2.56 12.56
N ASN A 16 7.43 1.89 12.18
CA ASN A 16 6.65 0.99 13.01
C ASN A 16 6.76 -0.42 12.41
N ALA A 17 7.24 -1.38 13.18
CA ALA A 17 7.39 -2.76 12.76
C ALA A 17 7.15 -3.68 13.97
N ASN A 18 8.17 -4.40 14.45
CA ASN A 18 8.04 -5.17 15.70
C ASN A 18 8.28 -4.30 16.95
N GLY A 19 9.11 -3.27 16.80
CA GLY A 19 9.14 -2.10 17.67
C GLY A 19 8.85 -0.84 16.85
N TRP A 20 9.19 0.33 17.40
CA TRP A 20 9.13 1.56 16.64
C TRP A 20 10.39 2.41 16.84
N ALA A 21 10.69 3.24 15.85
CA ALA A 21 11.79 4.18 15.84
C ALA A 21 11.37 5.43 15.05
N CYS A 22 11.98 6.56 15.33
CA CYS A 22 11.76 7.79 14.58
C CYS A 22 13.04 8.62 14.53
N SER A 23 13.10 9.63 13.66
CA SER A 23 14.21 10.58 13.67
C SER A 23 14.15 11.51 14.89
N ASP A 24 15.31 11.93 15.38
CA ASP A 24 15.40 12.94 16.45
C ASP A 24 15.10 14.35 15.95
N GLU A 25 15.23 14.57 14.64
CA GLU A 25 15.05 15.87 13.97
C GLU A 25 13.98 15.81 12.89
N GLY A 26 13.47 16.99 12.51
CA GLY A 26 12.51 17.17 11.41
C GLY A 26 11.06 16.75 11.72
N LEU A 27 10.82 16.12 12.89
CA LEU A 27 9.47 15.82 13.34
C LEU A 27 8.83 17.02 14.04
N PRO A 28 7.50 17.19 13.93
CA PRO A 28 6.74 18.17 14.68
C PRO A 28 6.95 18.03 16.20
N GLU A 29 7.08 19.16 16.91
CA GLU A 29 7.35 19.16 18.36
C GLU A 29 6.29 18.39 19.15
N GLU A 30 5.01 18.51 18.78
CA GLU A 30 3.91 17.80 19.44
C GLU A 30 4.00 16.27 19.27
N MET A 31 4.46 15.82 18.11
CA MET A 31 4.73 14.40 17.85
C MET A 31 5.89 13.92 18.73
N LEU A 32 6.99 14.68 18.80
CA LEU A 32 8.13 14.34 19.65
C LEU A 32 7.76 14.28 21.14
N ARG A 33 6.92 15.20 21.62
CA ARG A 33 6.39 15.15 23.01
C ARG A 33 5.59 13.87 23.23
N THR A 34 4.73 13.52 22.28
CA THR A 34 3.92 12.29 22.35
C THR A 34 4.78 11.01 22.36
N PHE A 35 5.91 11.02 21.67
CA PHE A 35 6.84 9.89 21.59
C PHE A 35 7.79 9.78 22.80
N ALA A 36 8.30 10.91 23.31
CA ALA A 36 9.40 10.92 24.27
C ALA A 36 8.98 11.18 25.72
N ASP A 37 7.88 11.91 25.93
CA ASP A 37 7.45 12.30 27.28
C ASP A 37 6.41 11.30 27.84
N ASN A 38 6.89 10.36 28.65
CA ASN A 38 6.03 9.40 29.35
C ASN A 38 5.07 10.05 30.36
N THR A 39 5.27 11.32 30.70
CA THR A 39 4.35 12.09 31.55
C THR A 39 3.27 12.82 30.76
N HIS A 40 3.39 12.85 29.43
CA HIS A 40 2.38 13.43 28.56
C HIS A 40 1.05 12.68 28.74
N PRO A 41 -0.10 13.39 28.88
CA PRO A 41 -1.40 12.72 29.07
C PRO A 41 -1.75 11.77 27.92
N HIS A 42 -1.16 11.99 26.74
CA HIS A 42 -1.34 11.17 25.55
C HIS A 42 -0.08 10.39 25.15
N ALA A 43 0.85 10.14 26.08
CA ALA A 43 2.10 9.42 25.82
C ALA A 43 1.84 8.12 25.03
N MET A 44 2.58 7.93 23.94
CA MET A 44 2.38 6.82 23.02
C MET A 44 2.93 5.50 23.57
N ASP A 45 2.11 4.45 23.52
CA ASP A 45 2.52 3.06 23.70
C ASP A 45 2.91 2.44 22.36
N SER A 46 2.01 2.52 21.37
CA SER A 46 2.24 1.96 20.04
C SER A 46 1.61 2.82 18.93
N PRO A 47 2.35 3.10 17.84
CA PRO A 47 1.77 3.75 16.67
C PRO A 47 0.83 2.80 15.92
N LEU A 48 -0.28 3.34 15.42
CA LEU A 48 -1.29 2.60 14.65
C LEU A 48 -1.29 2.98 13.16
N ASP A 49 -1.18 4.28 12.87
CA ASP A 49 -0.98 4.84 11.52
C ASP A 49 -0.24 6.16 11.68
N VAL A 50 1.00 6.25 11.18
CA VAL A 50 1.79 7.48 11.23
C VAL A 50 2.30 7.78 9.85
N ALA A 51 1.92 8.92 9.28
CA ALA A 51 2.31 9.35 7.95
C ALA A 51 2.74 10.82 7.97
N LEU A 52 3.92 11.10 7.41
CA LEU A 52 4.48 12.45 7.33
C LEU A 52 4.15 13.01 5.95
N ALA A 53 3.47 14.16 5.90
CA ALA A 53 3.11 14.79 4.63
C ALA A 53 4.34 15.42 3.96
N MET A 54 4.18 15.91 2.73
CA MET A 54 5.28 16.52 2.00
C MET A 54 5.70 17.88 2.60
N GLU A 55 4.76 18.55 3.24
CA GLU A 55 4.92 19.83 3.90
C GLU A 55 5.49 19.67 5.32
N GLU A 56 6.47 20.50 5.65
CA GLU A 56 7.06 20.54 6.99
C GLU A 56 5.98 20.81 8.05
N GLY A 57 6.05 20.06 9.17
CA GLY A 57 5.11 20.18 10.27
C GLY A 57 3.76 19.51 10.04
N THR A 58 3.47 19.00 8.84
CA THR A 58 2.18 18.38 8.50
C THR A 58 2.29 16.86 8.57
N TYR A 59 1.38 16.23 9.32
CA TYR A 59 1.38 14.79 9.53
C TYR A 59 -0.03 14.27 9.78
N LEU A 60 -0.15 12.95 9.71
CA LEU A 60 -1.28 12.19 10.22
C LEU A 60 -0.75 11.21 11.24
N MET A 61 -1.36 11.17 12.42
CA MET A 61 -0.94 10.25 13.48
C MET A 61 -2.15 9.66 14.20
N ARG A 62 -2.11 8.35 14.33
CA ARG A 62 -2.99 7.52 15.15
C ARG A 62 -2.13 6.61 16.00
N TRP A 63 -2.46 6.51 17.27
CA TRP A 63 -1.67 5.73 18.21
C TRP A 63 -2.54 5.20 19.34
N LYS A 64 -2.02 4.18 20.01
CA LYS A 64 -2.52 3.72 21.30
C LYS A 64 -1.65 4.37 22.36
N ALA A 65 -2.26 5.04 23.33
CA ALA A 65 -1.55 5.61 24.47
C ALA A 65 -1.25 4.55 25.54
N THR A 66 -0.36 4.89 26.47
CA THR A 66 0.02 4.03 27.62
C THR A 66 -1.14 3.63 28.52
N ASN A 67 -2.22 4.43 28.54
CA ASN A 67 -3.48 4.09 29.24
C ASN A 67 -4.39 3.13 28.44
N GLY A 68 -3.97 2.68 27.25
CA GLY A 68 -4.69 1.78 26.35
C GLY A 68 -5.74 2.44 25.46
N THR A 69 -5.94 3.76 25.57
CA THR A 69 -6.90 4.52 24.75
C THR A 69 -6.30 4.81 23.39
N ASN A 70 -7.11 4.69 22.33
CA ASN A 70 -6.71 5.06 20.99
C ASN A 70 -6.90 6.57 20.81
N TYR A 71 -5.82 7.25 20.43
CA TYR A 71 -5.81 8.65 20.09
C TYR A 71 -5.55 8.84 18.59
N ARG A 72 -5.94 10.01 18.12
CA ARG A 72 -5.68 10.50 16.77
C ARG A 72 -5.50 12.01 16.83
N ASP A 73 -4.67 12.52 15.94
CA ASP A 73 -4.51 13.96 15.79
C ASP A 73 -5.60 14.50 14.86
N ASP A 74 -6.70 14.97 15.45
CA ASP A 74 -7.87 15.50 14.74
C ASP A 74 -7.81 17.00 14.51
N GLU A 75 -7.05 17.72 15.34
CA GLU A 75 -7.03 19.19 15.34
C GLU A 75 -6.09 19.73 14.27
N THR A 76 -5.06 18.94 13.91
CA THR A 76 -4.12 19.24 12.84
C THR A 76 -4.44 18.44 11.57
N LEU A 77 -5.70 18.45 11.14
CA LEU A 77 -6.05 17.94 9.81
C LEU A 77 -5.03 18.47 8.80
N VAL A 78 -4.54 17.55 7.96
CA VAL A 78 -3.41 17.62 7.02
C VAL A 78 -3.34 18.83 6.07
N GLY A 79 -4.13 19.87 6.29
CA GLY A 79 -4.16 21.11 5.53
C GLY A 79 -5.17 21.04 4.39
N SER A 80 -5.43 22.19 3.76
CA SER A 80 -6.35 22.28 2.61
C SER A 80 -5.89 21.44 1.42
N ASN A 81 -4.59 21.15 1.30
CA ASN A 81 -4.03 20.31 0.24
C ASN A 81 -4.53 18.85 0.31
N TYR A 82 -5.02 18.42 1.48
CA TYR A 82 -5.49 17.07 1.75
C TYR A 82 -6.93 17.07 2.29
N ALA A 83 -7.77 17.98 1.79
CA ALA A 83 -9.17 18.08 2.18
C ALA A 83 -9.94 16.75 2.00
N ARG A 84 -9.71 16.05 0.87
CA ARG A 84 -10.33 14.75 0.59
C ARG A 84 -9.92 13.65 1.59
N LEU A 85 -8.66 13.67 2.04
CA LEU A 85 -8.18 12.75 3.07
C LEU A 85 -8.86 13.06 4.41
N SER A 86 -8.95 14.33 4.76
CA SER A 86 -9.63 14.81 5.97
C SER A 86 -11.09 14.37 6.02
N GLU A 87 -11.83 14.54 4.92
CA GLU A 87 -13.21 14.08 4.78
C GLU A 87 -13.33 12.55 4.93
N PHE A 88 -12.42 11.80 4.29
CA PHE A 88 -12.39 10.35 4.40
C PHE A 88 -12.18 9.89 5.85
N ILE A 89 -11.20 10.46 6.56
CA ILE A 89 -10.92 10.13 7.97
C ILE A 89 -12.13 10.40 8.87
N ARG A 90 -12.79 11.55 8.69
CA ARG A 90 -14.01 11.91 9.42
C ARG A 90 -15.15 10.92 9.15
N SER A 91 -15.32 10.54 7.88
CA SER A 91 -16.33 9.56 7.48
C SER A 91 -16.10 8.21 8.15
N VAL A 92 -14.90 7.63 8.01
CA VAL A 92 -14.64 6.26 8.51
C VAL A 92 -14.67 6.19 10.04
N THR A 93 -14.32 7.28 10.72
CA THR A 93 -14.35 7.32 12.18
C THR A 93 -15.76 7.42 12.74
N SER A 94 -16.68 8.04 12.00
CA SER A 94 -18.09 8.07 12.37
C SER A 94 -18.69 6.65 12.42
N ASP A 95 -18.12 5.72 11.66
CA ASP A 95 -18.49 4.30 11.62
C ASP A 95 -17.70 3.44 12.62
N GLY A 96 -16.86 4.04 13.47
CA GLY A 96 -15.97 3.33 14.39
C GLY A 96 -14.78 2.61 13.72
N ALA A 97 -14.64 2.77 12.40
CA ALA A 97 -13.47 2.32 11.64
C ALA A 97 -12.40 3.42 11.62
N CYS A 98 -11.22 3.09 11.10
CA CYS A 98 -10.06 3.96 11.20
C CYS A 98 -9.03 3.63 10.11
N THR A 99 -8.24 4.63 9.67
CA THR A 99 -7.17 4.41 8.70
C THR A 99 -6.11 3.47 9.27
N THR A 100 -5.72 2.47 8.51
CA THR A 100 -4.72 1.47 8.92
C THR A 100 -3.37 1.73 8.29
N ARG A 101 -3.33 2.50 7.20
CA ARG A 101 -2.10 2.86 6.51
C ARG A 101 -2.35 4.06 5.61
N THR A 102 -1.57 5.11 5.84
CA THR A 102 -1.53 6.29 4.99
C THR A 102 -0.11 6.48 4.44
N THR A 103 -0.01 6.90 3.18
CA THR A 103 1.26 7.21 2.51
C THR A 103 1.09 8.49 1.73
N PHE A 104 2.02 9.42 1.93
CA PHE A 104 2.12 10.67 1.17
C PHE A 104 3.19 10.54 0.09
N GLY A 105 2.99 11.25 -1.01
CA GLY A 105 3.94 11.31 -2.12
C GLY A 105 3.97 12.70 -2.76
N PRO A 106 4.80 12.88 -3.80
CA PRO A 106 4.98 14.17 -4.46
C PRO A 106 3.66 14.73 -5.00
N ARG A 107 3.61 16.05 -5.21
CA ARG A 107 2.43 16.77 -5.78
C ARG A 107 1.16 16.62 -4.94
N PHE A 108 1.33 16.64 -3.61
CA PHE A 108 0.25 16.45 -2.64
C PHE A 108 -0.53 15.15 -2.90
N SER A 109 0.18 14.12 -3.36
CA SER A 109 -0.43 12.82 -3.57
C SER A 109 -0.51 12.05 -2.26
N TYR A 110 -1.56 11.25 -2.14
CA TYR A 110 -1.66 10.32 -1.03
C TYR A 110 -2.47 9.09 -1.43
N PHE A 111 -2.23 8.02 -0.68
CA PHE A 111 -3.09 6.85 -0.62
C PHE A 111 -3.33 6.51 0.85
N SER A 112 -4.58 6.28 1.22
CA SER A 112 -4.97 5.87 2.57
C SER A 112 -5.98 4.74 2.50
N ILE A 113 -5.82 3.74 3.37
CA ILE A 113 -6.71 2.59 3.48
C ILE A 113 -7.23 2.44 4.91
N CYS A 114 -8.45 1.93 5.03
CA CYS A 114 -9.07 1.46 6.26
C CYS A 114 -9.83 0.13 5.97
N PRO A 115 -10.35 -0.57 6.99
CA PRO A 115 -11.09 -1.82 6.77
C PRO A 115 -12.34 -1.68 5.91
N THR A 116 -12.93 -0.48 5.82
CA THR A 116 -14.18 -0.22 5.10
C THR A 116 -13.96 0.40 3.72
N GLY A 117 -12.73 0.74 3.34
CA GLY A 117 -12.44 1.34 2.03
C GLY A 117 -11.09 2.05 1.95
N CYS A 118 -10.85 2.74 0.85
CA CYS A 118 -9.65 3.54 0.63
C CYS A 118 -9.98 4.91 0.01
N SER A 119 -9.03 5.83 0.11
CA SER A 119 -9.08 7.18 -0.44
C SER A 119 -7.72 7.54 -1.01
N TRP A 120 -7.70 8.28 -2.11
CA TRP A 120 -6.49 8.74 -2.77
C TRP A 120 -6.71 10.07 -3.48
N GLN A 121 -5.61 10.76 -3.75
CA GLN A 121 -5.57 12.01 -4.52
C GLN A 121 -4.22 12.13 -5.22
N ASN A 122 -4.21 12.68 -6.43
CA ASN A 122 -3.02 13.04 -7.21
C ASN A 122 -1.98 11.91 -7.40
N ILE A 123 -2.36 10.64 -7.23
CA ILE A 123 -1.48 9.49 -7.50
C ILE A 123 -1.23 9.37 -9.02
N PRO A 124 -0.14 8.69 -9.45
CA PRO A 124 0.13 8.46 -10.88
C PRO A 124 -1.08 7.91 -11.62
N ARG A 125 -1.35 8.42 -12.83
CA ARG A 125 -2.60 8.11 -13.55
C ARG A 125 -2.77 6.62 -13.82
N ILE A 126 -1.68 5.94 -14.20
CA ILE A 126 -1.65 4.49 -14.44
C ILE A 126 -2.05 3.73 -13.16
N LEU A 127 -1.54 4.15 -12.00
CA LEU A 127 -1.90 3.57 -10.71
C LEU A 127 -3.38 3.83 -10.35
N GLU A 128 -3.87 5.04 -10.60
CA GLU A 128 -5.28 5.37 -10.36
C GLU A 128 -6.22 4.48 -11.18
N ASP A 129 -5.97 4.36 -12.50
CA ASP A 129 -6.76 3.53 -13.39
C ASP A 129 -6.70 2.06 -12.94
N GLU A 130 -5.52 1.57 -12.53
CA GLU A 130 -5.36 0.21 -12.01
C GLU A 130 -6.18 -0.03 -10.75
N ILE A 131 -6.07 0.85 -9.74
CA ILE A 131 -6.86 0.75 -8.50
C ILE A 131 -8.35 0.72 -8.85
N GLN A 132 -8.83 1.69 -9.63
CA GLN A 132 -10.25 1.78 -9.99
C GLN A 132 -10.77 0.51 -10.68
N ASN A 133 -9.97 -0.06 -11.59
CA ASN A 133 -10.34 -1.28 -12.30
C ASN A 133 -10.26 -2.53 -11.42
N SER A 134 -9.35 -2.56 -10.44
CA SER A 134 -9.08 -3.74 -9.63
C SER A 134 -9.99 -3.89 -8.41
N MET A 135 -10.59 -2.81 -7.90
CA MET A 135 -11.35 -2.78 -6.63
C MET A 135 -12.48 -3.84 -6.51
N LYS A 136 -12.97 -4.40 -7.63
CA LYS A 136 -13.99 -5.47 -7.61
C LYS A 136 -13.42 -6.88 -7.40
N VAL A 137 -12.14 -7.07 -7.67
CA VAL A 137 -11.49 -8.40 -7.74
C VAL A 137 -10.38 -8.55 -6.70
N ARG A 138 -9.67 -7.45 -6.40
CA ARG A 138 -8.56 -7.41 -5.45
C ARG A 138 -8.50 -6.05 -4.77
N GLN A 139 -8.06 -6.03 -3.52
CA GLN A 139 -7.93 -4.81 -2.72
C GLN A 139 -6.47 -4.40 -2.60
N PRO A 140 -6.11 -3.13 -2.86
CA PRO A 140 -4.77 -2.65 -2.54
C PRO A 140 -4.56 -2.74 -1.02
N ILE A 141 -3.45 -3.34 -0.58
CA ILE A 141 -3.09 -3.45 0.84
C ILE A 141 -1.93 -2.54 1.21
N CYS A 142 -1.14 -2.13 0.22
CA CYS A 142 -0.02 -1.21 0.41
C CYS A 142 0.21 -0.44 -0.89
N VAL A 143 0.34 0.88 -0.80
CA VAL A 143 0.78 1.72 -1.91
C VAL A 143 1.94 2.55 -1.42
N ALA A 144 3.05 2.50 -2.14
CA ALA A 144 4.23 3.31 -1.92
C ALA A 144 4.38 4.31 -3.07
N LEU A 145 4.57 5.58 -2.73
CA LEU A 145 4.67 6.69 -3.68
C LEU A 145 6.08 7.27 -3.61
N GLY A 146 6.79 7.26 -4.73
CA GLY A 146 8.16 7.74 -4.86
C GLY A 146 8.28 9.00 -5.73
N VAL A 147 9.52 9.40 -6.00
CA VAL A 147 9.86 10.51 -6.90
C VAL A 147 9.47 10.20 -8.35
N ASP A 148 9.32 11.24 -9.17
CA ASP A 148 9.10 11.12 -10.63
C ASP A 148 7.97 10.14 -11.02
N GLU A 149 6.83 10.22 -10.33
CA GLU A 149 5.67 9.35 -10.53
C GLU A 149 5.91 7.87 -10.22
N SER A 150 7.03 7.51 -9.60
CA SER A 150 7.32 6.14 -9.24
C SER A 150 6.33 5.62 -8.20
N TYR A 151 5.90 4.38 -8.32
CA TYR A 151 5.02 3.76 -7.35
C TYR A 151 5.19 2.23 -7.28
N VAL A 152 4.76 1.67 -6.16
CA VAL A 152 4.49 0.24 -6.01
C VAL A 152 3.14 0.06 -5.32
N ALA A 153 2.29 -0.79 -5.88
CA ALA A 153 1.03 -1.20 -5.28
C ALA A 153 1.05 -2.72 -5.06
N LEU A 154 0.85 -3.12 -3.80
CA LEU A 154 0.66 -4.51 -3.38
C LEU A 154 -0.84 -4.76 -3.18
N PHE A 155 -1.35 -5.88 -3.70
CA PHE A 155 -2.75 -6.28 -3.55
C PHE A 155 -2.90 -7.49 -2.63
N ASP A 156 -4.10 -7.68 -2.08
CA ASP A 156 -4.43 -8.75 -1.14
C ASP A 156 -4.38 -10.18 -1.71
N ASP A 157 -4.37 -10.32 -3.04
CA ASP A 157 -4.14 -11.57 -3.77
C ASP A 157 -2.64 -11.88 -3.97
N GLY A 158 -1.75 -11.00 -3.50
CA GLY A 158 -0.30 -11.11 -3.62
C GLY A 158 0.28 -10.60 -4.94
N SER A 159 -0.55 -10.05 -5.83
CA SER A 159 -0.09 -9.39 -7.04
C SER A 159 0.53 -8.01 -6.74
N ILE A 160 1.40 -7.58 -7.66
CA ILE A 160 2.14 -6.32 -7.56
C ILE A 160 2.01 -5.58 -8.89
N THR A 161 1.69 -4.29 -8.83
CA THR A 161 1.81 -3.36 -9.96
C THR A 161 2.81 -2.27 -9.58
N LEU A 162 3.71 -1.90 -10.48
CA LEU A 162 4.74 -0.90 -10.22
C LEU A 162 5.18 -0.19 -11.49
N GLU A 163 5.63 1.05 -11.31
CA GLU A 163 6.39 1.82 -12.29
C GLU A 163 7.50 2.53 -11.51
N LEU A 164 8.77 2.25 -11.80
CA LEU A 164 9.90 2.77 -11.00
C LEU A 164 10.86 3.65 -11.80
N TYR A 165 10.77 3.67 -13.13
CA TYR A 165 11.57 4.53 -14.03
C TYR A 165 13.08 4.58 -13.70
N ASP A 166 13.68 3.43 -13.36
CA ASP A 166 15.07 3.29 -12.89
C ASP A 166 15.43 4.11 -11.63
N ARG A 167 14.44 4.66 -10.91
CA ARG A 167 14.64 5.49 -9.71
C ARG A 167 14.89 4.66 -8.47
N TYR A 168 14.43 3.40 -8.42
CA TYR A 168 14.56 2.52 -7.25
C TYR A 168 15.09 1.12 -7.62
N PRO A 169 16.32 1.00 -8.12
CA PRO A 169 16.87 -0.29 -8.57
C PRO A 169 16.97 -1.35 -7.45
N GLY A 170 17.15 -0.92 -6.20
CA GLY A 170 17.11 -1.81 -5.04
C GLY A 170 15.74 -2.46 -4.83
N VAL A 171 14.66 -1.74 -5.15
CA VAL A 171 13.29 -2.25 -5.09
C VAL A 171 13.03 -3.27 -6.19
N GLU A 172 13.50 -3.03 -7.42
CA GLU A 172 13.43 -4.01 -8.51
C GLU A 172 14.16 -5.30 -8.15
N THR A 173 15.34 -5.18 -7.54
CA THR A 173 16.11 -6.32 -7.03
C THR A 173 15.33 -7.07 -5.96
N MET A 174 14.71 -6.35 -5.02
CA MET A 174 13.87 -6.90 -3.96
C MET A 174 12.66 -7.69 -4.52
N ILE A 175 11.94 -7.12 -5.49
CA ILE A 175 10.78 -7.76 -6.13
C ILE A 175 11.18 -9.02 -6.90
N ASN A 176 12.33 -8.98 -7.58
CA ASN A 176 12.82 -10.12 -8.36
C ASN A 176 13.45 -11.23 -7.51
N ASN A 177 13.71 -10.97 -6.21
CA ASN A 177 14.27 -11.97 -5.31
C ASN A 177 13.21 -13.01 -4.88
N ARG A 178 13.19 -14.13 -5.60
CA ARG A 178 12.29 -15.27 -5.34
C ARG A 178 12.69 -16.14 -4.14
N GLY A 179 13.78 -15.80 -3.44
CA GLY A 179 14.28 -16.57 -2.29
C GLY A 179 13.40 -16.46 -1.04
N HIS A 180 12.58 -15.41 -0.95
CA HIS A 180 11.78 -15.13 0.24
C HIS A 180 10.39 -15.77 0.18
N LYS A 181 10.02 -16.46 1.25
CA LYS A 181 8.70 -17.09 1.35
C LYS A 181 7.63 -16.01 1.51
N GLY A 182 6.58 -16.06 0.69
CA GLY A 182 5.44 -15.13 0.78
C GLY A 182 5.61 -13.80 0.03
N GLY A 183 6.70 -13.61 -0.73
CA GLY A 183 6.88 -12.41 -1.55
C GLY A 183 7.11 -11.15 -0.73
N ILE A 184 6.68 -9.99 -1.23
CA ILE A 184 6.77 -8.71 -0.52
C ILE A 184 5.48 -8.50 0.28
N ALA A 185 5.61 -8.25 1.58
CA ALA A 185 4.51 -7.98 2.48
C ALA A 185 4.27 -6.48 2.72
N TYR A 186 5.33 -5.68 2.64
CA TYR A 186 5.27 -4.23 2.82
C TYR A 186 6.38 -3.52 2.04
N ILE A 187 6.11 -2.31 1.57
CA ILE A 187 7.11 -1.44 0.96
C ILE A 187 6.76 0.03 1.18
N ALA A 188 7.79 0.86 1.36
CA ALA A 188 7.75 2.31 1.34
C ALA A 188 8.87 2.83 0.43
N LEU A 189 8.56 3.85 -0.37
CA LEU A 189 9.53 4.57 -1.20
C LEU A 189 9.72 5.96 -0.59
N SER A 190 10.94 6.48 -0.60
CA SER A 190 11.18 7.88 -0.24
C SER A 190 10.63 8.79 -1.34
N PRO A 191 9.66 9.68 -1.08
CA PRO A 191 9.20 10.64 -2.07
C PRO A 191 10.14 11.84 -2.21
N PHE A 192 11.27 11.84 -1.49
CA PHE A 192 12.25 12.93 -1.46
C PHE A 192 13.56 12.56 -2.16
N VAL A 193 14.00 11.31 -2.07
CA VAL A 193 15.30 10.85 -2.59
C VAL A 193 15.13 9.56 -3.39
N ALA A 194 15.53 9.59 -4.66
CA ALA A 194 15.55 8.40 -5.50
C ALA A 194 16.45 7.32 -4.90
N GLY A 195 16.02 6.07 -4.96
CA GLY A 195 16.78 4.92 -4.49
C GLY A 195 16.60 4.61 -3.01
N GLU A 196 16.05 5.53 -2.20
CA GLU A 196 15.76 5.27 -0.80
C GLU A 196 14.42 4.53 -0.63
N TYR A 197 14.44 3.43 0.10
CA TYR A 197 13.26 2.60 0.33
C TYR A 197 13.39 1.77 1.61
N TYR A 198 12.26 1.29 2.09
CA TYR A 198 12.17 0.28 3.13
C TYR A 198 11.17 -0.81 2.70
N GLY A 199 11.53 -2.07 2.83
CA GLY A 199 10.70 -3.20 2.43
C GLY A 199 10.78 -4.37 3.40
N VAL A 200 9.68 -5.12 3.48
CA VAL A 200 9.52 -6.30 4.32
C VAL A 200 8.98 -7.44 3.47
N TYR A 201 9.64 -8.59 3.54
CA TYR A 201 9.19 -9.82 2.89
C TYR A 201 8.16 -10.56 3.75
N GLY A 202 7.43 -11.48 3.12
CA GLY A 202 6.43 -12.32 3.78
C GLY A 202 7.00 -13.23 4.87
N ASP A 203 8.31 -13.50 4.87
CA ASP A 203 9.00 -14.27 5.91
C ASP A 203 9.47 -13.40 7.10
N GLY A 204 9.16 -12.11 7.09
CA GLY A 204 9.53 -11.15 8.14
C GLY A 204 10.94 -10.59 8.00
N THR A 205 11.73 -11.05 7.02
CA THR A 205 13.01 -10.40 6.70
C THR A 205 12.79 -9.08 5.99
N THR A 206 13.80 -8.23 6.01
CA THR A 206 13.71 -6.85 5.56
C THR A 206 14.85 -6.48 4.63
N ALA A 207 14.59 -5.51 3.75
CA ALA A 207 15.59 -4.92 2.87
C ALA A 207 15.32 -3.42 2.74
N TRP A 208 16.38 -2.62 2.76
CA TRP A 208 16.27 -1.17 2.71
C TRP A 208 17.54 -0.53 2.18
N TRP A 209 17.37 0.69 1.66
CA TRP A 209 18.45 1.62 1.36
C TRP A 209 18.06 2.95 1.99
N LEU A 210 18.72 3.31 3.09
CA LEU A 210 18.36 4.45 3.94
C LEU A 210 19.62 5.22 4.35
N PRO A 211 19.49 6.48 4.79
CA PRO A 211 20.58 7.20 5.43
C PRO A 211 21.25 6.39 6.54
N THR A 212 22.58 6.44 6.60
CA THR A 212 23.38 5.66 7.58
C THR A 212 22.99 6.02 9.02
N SER A 213 22.61 7.27 9.27
CA SER A 213 22.14 7.74 10.58
C SER A 213 20.90 7.00 11.07
N TRP A 214 20.03 6.49 10.18
CA TRP A 214 18.80 5.79 10.57
C TRP A 214 19.00 4.28 10.74
N THR A 215 20.09 3.74 10.19
CA THR A 215 20.25 2.29 10.01
C THR A 215 20.18 1.53 11.33
N LYS A 216 20.77 2.05 12.41
CA LYS A 216 20.77 1.38 13.72
C LYS A 216 19.35 1.24 14.27
N ASP A 217 18.61 2.34 14.30
CA ASP A 217 17.30 2.38 14.95
C ASP A 217 16.24 1.65 14.12
N VAL A 218 16.27 1.80 12.80
CA VAL A 218 15.42 1.03 11.89
C VAL A 218 15.71 -0.47 12.01
N THR A 219 16.98 -0.87 12.05
CA THR A 219 17.33 -2.28 12.25
C THR A 219 16.76 -2.80 13.57
N MET A 220 16.86 -2.04 14.66
CA MET A 220 16.30 -2.42 15.95
C MET A 220 14.78 -2.53 15.93
N ALA A 221 14.07 -1.57 15.33
CA ALA A 221 12.62 -1.59 15.21
C ALA A 221 12.11 -2.76 14.34
N SER A 222 12.87 -3.16 13.33
CA SER A 222 12.54 -4.27 12.43
C SER A 222 12.91 -5.66 12.96
N GLN A 223 13.64 -5.75 14.08
CA GLN A 223 14.01 -7.06 14.65
C GLN A 223 12.78 -7.80 15.15
N GLY A 224 12.58 -9.04 14.68
CA GLY A 224 11.53 -9.93 15.18
C GLY A 224 10.16 -9.73 14.51
N ILE A 225 10.10 -9.06 13.35
CA ILE A 225 8.88 -9.03 12.53
C ILE A 225 8.41 -10.46 12.28
N GLN A 226 7.15 -10.72 12.61
CA GLN A 226 6.55 -12.03 12.46
C GLN A 226 6.23 -12.31 10.97
N PRO A 227 6.50 -13.52 10.47
CA PRO A 227 6.12 -13.91 9.12
C PRO A 227 4.62 -13.73 8.88
N VAL A 228 4.24 -13.30 7.67
CA VAL A 228 2.84 -13.30 7.25
C VAL A 228 2.37 -14.74 7.18
N PRO A 229 1.28 -15.12 7.88
CA PRO A 229 0.69 -16.43 7.72
C PRO A 229 0.39 -16.65 6.24
N GLN A 230 1.03 -17.65 5.64
CA GLN A 230 0.69 -18.03 4.28
C GLN A 230 -0.77 -18.46 4.33
N LYS A 231 -1.66 -17.72 3.64
CA LYS A 231 -2.96 -18.28 3.27
C LYS A 231 -2.60 -19.56 2.55
N THR A 232 -2.84 -20.72 3.17
CA THR A 232 -2.73 -22.00 2.50
C THR A 232 -3.52 -21.77 1.24
N ARG A 233 -2.83 -21.73 0.09
CA ARG A 233 -3.50 -21.66 -1.19
C ARG A 233 -4.25 -22.97 -1.20
N ALA A 234 -5.49 -22.96 -0.69
CA ALA A 234 -6.45 -24.00 -0.95
C ALA A 234 -6.26 -24.18 -2.43
N GLN A 235 -5.77 -25.36 -2.83
CA GLN A 235 -5.60 -25.68 -4.22
C GLN A 235 -6.96 -25.31 -4.78
N SER A 236 -7.04 -24.17 -5.45
CA SER A 236 -8.09 -23.89 -6.39
C SER A 236 -7.84 -25.06 -7.30
N SER A 237 -8.61 -26.13 -7.08
CA SER A 237 -8.85 -27.09 -8.10
C SER A 237 -9.12 -26.17 -9.27
N SER A 238 -8.19 -26.14 -10.21
CA SER A 238 -8.58 -25.93 -11.56
C SER A 238 -9.57 -27.09 -11.79
N ALA A 239 -10.83 -26.89 -11.40
CA ALA A 239 -11.90 -27.15 -12.31
C ALA A 239 -11.43 -26.43 -13.55
N LYS A 240 -10.74 -27.19 -14.41
CA LYS A 240 -10.49 -26.83 -15.78
C LYS A 240 -11.87 -26.60 -16.35
N HIS A 241 -12.42 -25.40 -16.19
CA HIS A 241 -13.01 -24.72 -17.32
C HIS A 241 -11.83 -24.29 -18.20
N GLY A 242 -11.05 -25.28 -18.65
CA GLY A 242 -10.45 -25.16 -19.95
C GLY A 242 -11.66 -25.13 -20.85
N THR A 243 -11.98 -23.95 -21.37
CA THR A 243 -12.79 -23.84 -22.56
C THR A 243 -12.23 -24.89 -23.51
N ASN A 244 -12.98 -25.96 -23.73
CA ASN A 244 -12.58 -27.00 -24.66
C ASN A 244 -12.62 -26.33 -26.03
N TRP A 245 -11.46 -25.87 -26.50
CA TRP A 245 -11.36 -25.22 -27.81
C TRP A 245 -11.89 -26.13 -28.92
N ALA A 246 -11.94 -27.45 -28.72
CA ALA A 246 -12.62 -28.36 -29.62
C ALA A 246 -14.15 -28.16 -29.64
N GLU A 247 -14.82 -27.94 -28.50
CA GLU A 247 -16.27 -27.62 -28.46
C GLU A 247 -16.57 -26.22 -29.02
N VAL A 248 -15.68 -25.24 -28.79
CA VAL A 248 -15.83 -23.88 -29.39
C VAL A 248 -15.64 -23.92 -30.90
N LEU A 249 -14.68 -24.71 -31.40
CA LEU A 249 -14.51 -24.95 -32.83
C LEU A 249 -15.68 -25.75 -33.42
N GLU A 250 -16.21 -26.73 -32.69
CA GLU A 250 -17.36 -27.53 -33.15
C GLU A 250 -18.67 -26.71 -33.18
N LEU A 251 -18.86 -25.79 -32.23
CA LEU A 251 -19.94 -24.80 -32.26
C LEU A 251 -19.77 -23.78 -33.38
N GLY A 252 -18.53 -23.34 -33.65
CA GLY A 252 -18.21 -22.47 -34.77
C GLY A 252 -18.50 -23.11 -36.14
N VAL A 253 -18.17 -24.39 -36.30
CA VAL A 253 -18.48 -25.16 -37.52
C VAL A 253 -19.99 -25.34 -37.68
N LYS A 254 -20.71 -25.74 -36.62
CA LYS A 254 -22.18 -25.89 -36.66
C LYS A 254 -22.91 -24.58 -36.97
N LEU A 255 -22.41 -23.44 -36.48
CA LEU A 255 -22.97 -22.12 -36.80
C LEU A 255 -22.72 -21.73 -38.26
N SER A 256 -21.55 -22.07 -38.81
CA SER A 256 -21.26 -21.84 -40.24
C SER A 256 -22.10 -22.72 -41.17
N GLU A 257 -22.37 -23.97 -40.79
CA GLU A 257 -23.28 -24.86 -41.52
C GLU A 257 -24.74 -24.40 -41.46
N LEU A 258 -25.20 -23.92 -40.30
CA LEU A 258 -26.53 -23.31 -40.15
C LEU A 258 -26.68 -22.03 -40.99
N ALA A 259 -25.64 -21.19 -41.07
CA ALA A 259 -25.65 -19.98 -41.90
C ALA A 259 -25.70 -20.31 -43.41
N ASN A 260 -25.01 -21.36 -43.85
CA ASN A 260 -25.03 -21.84 -45.24
C ASN A 260 -26.38 -22.47 -45.61
N ASN A 261 -26.99 -23.25 -44.70
CA ASN A 261 -28.32 -23.83 -44.93
C ASN A 261 -29.44 -22.77 -44.95
N LEU A 262 -29.29 -21.69 -44.19
CA LEU A 262 -30.22 -20.55 -44.22
C LEU A 262 -30.08 -19.72 -45.51
N THR A 263 -28.92 -19.71 -46.17
CA THR A 263 -28.74 -19.02 -47.46
C THR A 263 -29.34 -19.80 -48.63
N GLU A 264 -29.39 -21.14 -48.55
CA GLU A 264 -30.09 -21.96 -49.56
C GLU A 264 -31.61 -21.87 -49.48
N ILE A 265 -32.19 -21.65 -48.28
CA ILE A 265 -33.64 -21.52 -48.10
C ILE A 265 -34.16 -20.16 -48.63
N VAL A 266 -33.30 -19.14 -48.74
CA VAL A 266 -33.67 -17.79 -49.21
C VAL A 266 -33.54 -17.63 -50.74
N ASN A 267 -32.99 -18.62 -51.46
CA ASN A 267 -32.94 -18.62 -52.94
C ASN A 267 -33.47 -19.94 -53.57
N PRO A 268 -34.77 -20.24 -53.49
CA PRO A 268 -35.36 -21.25 -54.36
C PRO A 268 -35.77 -20.58 -55.68
N GLY A 269 -34.84 -20.50 -56.64
CA GLY A 269 -35.18 -20.21 -58.04
C GLY A 269 -34.30 -19.20 -58.74
N ASN A 270 -33.26 -19.72 -59.41
CA ASN A 270 -32.88 -19.33 -60.77
C ASN A 270 -32.61 -20.60 -61.56
#